data_AF-A0A6I8U5C8-F1
#
_entry.id   AF-A0A6I8U5C8-F1
#
_cell.length_a   1.000
_cell.length_b   1.000
_cell.length_c   1.000
_cell.angle_alpha   90.00
_cell.angle_beta   90.00
_cell.angle_gamma   90.00
#
_symmetry.space_group_name_H-M   'P 1'
#
loop_
_entity.id
_entity.type
_entity.pdbx_description
1 polymer ?
#
loop_
_entity_poly.entity_id
_entity_poly.type
_entity_poly.pdbx_seq_one_letter_code
_entity_poly.pdbx_strand_id
1 'polypeptide(L)'
;MAFATQRAFLNVPYRNEEPPVPDRKRSDCQLKSYESCSDVRAWSLDPSVCSKFLLDVVRKSRFQRKLSRPSGDYQLTRAYLQQLTTDELIDYVMSLMMELKQIKSQVLQIEAERNDLGEQLMSVQQMAETCEQEKEELILVQQRSAVFDPDQMDQDMIDLRNLLLALKEKADRYDCLEKENKCLKLKLDEFCGKNTIKRNASFDEGACGDSVPLACEKLKAELRHYKQSYEEMKVQKRALMEQLQMTKLRECRYWEIRNRLAEEECKRACLQTRIDDLLIERDCQALDLTRKEEYISLCNRRLEHVESGPKRPSSAPTGQRTIQRQSLRRVSRRSTLQEGPSRNGSFEESF
;
A
#
# COMPACT_ATOMS: atom_id res chain seq x y z
N MET A 1 80.72 14.54 6.91
CA MET A 1 79.63 15.07 7.77
C MET A 1 78.51 15.56 6.87
N ALA A 2 77.26 15.46 7.34
CA ALA A 2 75.99 15.89 6.70
C ALA A 2 75.28 14.88 5.78
N PHE A 3 74.59 13.88 6.35
CA PHE A 3 73.38 13.25 5.77
C PHE A 3 72.43 12.66 6.85
N ALA A 4 72.56 13.06 8.12
CA ALA A 4 71.77 12.48 9.22
C ALA A 4 70.62 13.40 9.72
N THR A 5 70.44 14.60 9.17
CA THR A 5 69.53 15.61 9.75
C THR A 5 68.11 15.61 9.17
N GLN A 6 67.80 14.88 8.09
CA GLN A 6 66.46 14.91 7.50
C GLN A 6 65.46 13.92 8.11
N ARG A 7 65.94 12.77 8.63
CA ARG A 7 65.04 11.77 9.26
C ARG A 7 64.57 12.16 10.67
N ALA A 8 65.33 13.00 11.37
CA ALA A 8 64.99 13.46 12.71
C ALA A 8 63.91 14.57 12.72
N PHE A 9 63.75 15.30 11.61
CA PHE A 9 62.75 16.38 11.51
C PHE A 9 61.32 15.89 11.21
N LEU A 10 61.15 14.66 10.72
CA LEU A 10 59.84 14.10 10.37
C LEU A 10 59.24 13.17 11.45
N ASN A 11 59.96 12.92 12.55
CA ASN A 11 59.44 12.16 13.69
C ASN A 11 59.01 13.13 14.80
N VAL A 12 57.82 13.72 14.65
CA VAL A 12 57.13 14.43 15.73
C VAL A 12 56.21 13.42 16.44
N PRO A 13 56.45 13.09 17.72
CA PRO A 13 55.58 12.17 18.45
C PRO A 13 54.20 12.79 18.69
N TYR A 14 53.15 11.97 18.58
CA TYR A 14 51.78 12.41 18.90
C TYR A 14 51.58 12.54 20.41
N ARG A 15 50.63 13.37 20.82
CA ARG A 15 50.42 13.86 22.20
C ARG A 15 50.19 12.78 23.29
N ASN A 16 50.05 11.51 22.90
CA ASN A 16 49.74 10.38 23.79
C ASN A 16 50.81 9.26 23.76
N GLU A 17 51.98 9.48 23.17
CA GLU A 17 53.07 8.49 23.16
C GLU A 17 54.25 8.95 24.03
N GLU A 18 54.78 8.06 24.88
CA GLU A 18 56.04 8.30 25.60
C GLU A 18 57.23 8.26 24.62
N PRO A 19 58.23 9.15 24.79
CA PRO A 19 59.34 9.25 23.86
C PRO A 19 60.16 7.95 23.84
N PRO A 20 60.52 7.42 22.65
CA PRO A 20 61.27 6.18 22.58
C PRO A 20 62.70 6.38 23.10
N VAL A 21 63.12 5.50 24.00
CA VAL A 21 64.48 5.46 24.56
C VAL A 21 65.47 5.08 23.44
N PRO A 22 66.64 5.74 23.33
CA PRO A 22 67.59 5.44 22.27
C PRO A 22 68.13 4.01 22.43
N ASP A 23 67.92 3.20 21.39
CA ASP A 23 68.47 1.85 21.30
C ASP A 23 70.01 1.94 21.23
N ARG A 24 70.64 1.62 22.36
CA ARG A 24 72.09 1.42 22.46
C ARG A 24 72.44 0.11 21.77
N LYS A 25 72.87 0.19 20.51
CA LYS A 25 74.12 -0.43 20.00
C LYS A 25 74.64 0.39 18.82
N ARG A 26 75.56 1.31 19.10
CA ARG A 26 76.46 1.85 18.06
C ARG A 26 77.42 0.72 17.68
N SER A 27 77.09 -0.05 16.65
CA SER A 27 78.12 -0.72 15.88
C SER A 27 78.67 0.31 14.90
N ASP A 28 79.92 0.71 15.08
CA ASP A 28 80.68 1.46 14.09
C ASP A 28 80.87 0.59 12.84
N CYS A 29 79.83 0.48 12.02
CA CYS A 29 79.96 -0.02 10.66
C CYS A 29 80.52 1.11 9.81
N GLN A 30 81.85 1.18 9.77
CA GLN A 30 82.59 1.84 8.70
C GLN A 30 82.04 1.32 7.36
N LEU A 31 81.40 2.18 6.58
CA LEU A 31 81.12 1.93 5.17
C LEU A 31 82.48 1.80 4.46
N LYS A 32 82.93 0.56 4.26
CA LYS A 32 84.04 0.27 3.36
C LYS A 32 83.65 0.80 1.98
N SER A 33 84.51 1.63 1.41
CA SER A 33 84.42 2.06 0.02
C SER A 33 84.38 0.83 -0.90
N TYR A 34 83.54 0.92 -1.95
CA TYR A 34 83.26 -0.13 -2.94
C TYR A 34 84.50 -0.66 -3.68
N GLU A 35 85.66 -0.05 -3.51
CA GLU A 35 86.91 -0.46 -4.15
C GLU A 35 87.66 -1.59 -3.41
N SER A 36 87.20 -2.01 -2.22
CA SER A 36 87.93 -2.98 -1.37
C SER A 36 87.18 -4.28 -1.03
N CYS A 37 86.09 -4.58 -1.71
CA CYS A 37 85.33 -5.82 -1.49
C CYS A 37 85.47 -6.78 -2.67
N SER A 38 86.63 -7.44 -2.80
CA SER A 38 86.64 -8.76 -3.46
C SER A 38 85.96 -9.74 -2.49
N ASP A 39 84.69 -10.07 -2.76
CA ASP A 39 84.00 -11.10 -1.98
C ASP A 39 84.72 -12.44 -2.24
N VAL A 40 85.48 -12.94 -1.26
CA VAL A 40 86.33 -14.15 -1.41
C VAL A 40 85.53 -15.44 -1.21
N ARG A 41 84.19 -15.36 -1.08
CA ARG A 41 83.35 -16.55 -0.96
C ARG A 41 83.31 -17.27 -2.32
N ALA A 42 83.64 -18.55 -2.35
CA ALA A 42 83.91 -19.35 -3.56
C ALA A 42 82.89 -19.27 -4.73
N TRP A 43 81.66 -18.86 -4.45
CA TRP A 43 80.59 -18.68 -5.44
C TRP A 43 80.70 -17.38 -6.27
N SER A 44 81.44 -16.37 -5.81
CA SER A 44 81.72 -15.12 -6.55
C SER A 44 82.81 -15.28 -7.62
N LEU A 45 83.66 -16.32 -7.48
CA LEU A 45 84.77 -16.63 -8.38
C LEU A 45 84.36 -17.55 -9.53
N ASP A 46 83.24 -18.27 -9.41
CA ASP A 46 82.67 -19.08 -10.48
C ASP A 46 81.79 -18.19 -11.38
N PRO A 47 82.19 -17.95 -12.65
CA PRO A 47 81.45 -17.09 -13.58
C PRO A 47 80.02 -17.58 -13.82
N SER A 48 79.80 -18.90 -13.76
CA SER A 48 78.49 -19.51 -14.01
C SER A 48 77.52 -19.27 -12.86
N VAL A 49 78.01 -19.34 -11.61
CA VAL A 49 77.21 -19.08 -10.40
C VAL A 49 76.97 -17.59 -10.24
N CYS A 50 77.98 -16.76 -10.50
CA CYS A 50 77.86 -15.31 -10.47
C CYS A 50 76.84 -14.80 -11.51
N SER A 51 76.88 -15.29 -12.76
CA SER A 51 75.90 -14.91 -13.78
C SER A 51 74.48 -15.35 -13.43
N LYS A 52 74.28 -16.55 -12.88
CA LYS A 52 72.98 -17.02 -12.39
C LYS A 52 72.45 -16.14 -11.26
N PHE A 53 73.31 -15.80 -10.31
CA PHE A 53 72.95 -14.90 -9.21
C PHE A 53 72.55 -13.51 -9.74
N LEU A 54 73.33 -12.92 -10.65
CA LEU A 54 73.00 -11.64 -11.27
C LEU A 54 71.69 -11.71 -12.05
N LEU A 55 71.45 -12.78 -12.81
CA LEU A 55 70.18 -13.01 -13.50
C LEU A 55 69.01 -13.18 -12.54
N ASP A 56 69.19 -13.86 -11.41
CA ASP A 56 68.16 -14.01 -10.39
C ASP A 56 67.88 -12.69 -9.66
N VAL A 57 68.91 -11.88 -9.40
CA VAL A 57 68.76 -10.52 -8.85
C VAL A 57 68.02 -9.64 -9.85
N VAL A 58 68.39 -9.65 -11.13
CA VAL A 58 67.71 -8.88 -12.19
C VAL A 58 66.28 -9.36 -12.40
N ARG A 59 66.02 -10.67 -12.33
CA ARG A 59 64.65 -11.22 -12.41
C ARG A 59 63.83 -10.83 -11.17
N LYS A 60 64.40 -10.91 -9.97
CA LYS A 60 63.71 -10.47 -8.74
C LYS A 60 63.46 -8.96 -8.71
N SER A 61 64.34 -8.15 -9.28
CA SER A 61 64.17 -6.69 -9.35
C SER A 61 63.22 -6.25 -10.45
N ARG A 62 63.18 -6.97 -11.59
CA ARG A 62 62.25 -6.67 -12.71
C ARG A 62 60.85 -7.25 -12.50
N PHE A 63 60.73 -8.35 -11.78
CA PHE A 63 59.44 -8.99 -11.46
C PHE A 63 59.16 -8.86 -9.96
N GLN A 64 58.84 -7.64 -9.52
CA GLN A 64 58.18 -7.50 -8.23
C GLN A 64 56.83 -8.21 -8.32
N ARG A 65 56.62 -9.21 -7.44
CA ARG A 65 55.33 -9.88 -7.34
C ARG A 65 54.32 -8.85 -6.86
N LYS A 66 53.31 -8.53 -7.70
CA LYS A 66 52.17 -7.70 -7.30
C LYS A 66 51.61 -8.25 -6.00
N LEU A 67 51.71 -7.46 -4.94
CA LEU A 67 51.20 -7.81 -3.63
C LEU A 67 49.68 -7.88 -3.73
N SER A 68 49.11 -9.04 -3.38
CA SER A 68 47.67 -9.27 -3.40
C SER A 68 46.99 -8.24 -2.50
N ARG A 69 45.94 -7.58 -3.00
CA ARG A 69 45.15 -6.65 -2.20
C ARG A 69 44.56 -7.42 -1.00
N PRO A 70 44.73 -6.95 0.24
CA PRO A 70 43.99 -7.50 1.37
C PRO A 70 42.50 -7.25 1.13
N SER A 71 41.73 -8.33 1.05
CA SER A 71 40.27 -8.29 0.87
C SER A 71 39.60 -8.68 2.19
N GLY A 72 38.62 -7.88 2.64
CA GLY A 72 37.87 -8.06 3.89
C GLY A 72 38.10 -6.95 4.92
N ASP A 73 37.61 -7.15 6.16
CA ASP A 73 37.68 -6.23 7.31
C ASP A 73 39.10 -5.90 7.80
N TYR A 74 40.13 -6.36 7.09
CA TYR A 74 41.52 -6.13 7.43
C TYR A 74 41.90 -4.68 7.11
N GLN A 75 42.11 -3.91 8.18
CA GLN A 75 42.67 -2.57 8.11
C GLN A 75 44.03 -2.60 7.39
N LEU A 76 44.24 -1.60 6.54
CA LEU A 76 45.52 -1.34 5.90
C LEU A 76 46.65 -1.40 6.94
N THR A 77 47.50 -2.42 6.89
CA THR A 77 48.60 -2.53 7.83
C THR A 77 49.80 -1.72 7.34
N ARG A 78 50.52 -1.09 8.27
CA ARG A 78 51.74 -0.33 7.99
C ARG A 78 52.77 -1.14 7.18
N ALA A 79 52.87 -2.43 7.45
CA ALA A 79 53.76 -3.34 6.74
C ALA A 79 53.40 -3.50 5.25
N TYR A 80 52.11 -3.50 4.92
CA TYR A 80 51.64 -3.57 3.54
C TYR A 80 51.94 -2.27 2.78
N LEU A 81 51.66 -1.12 3.40
CA LEU A 81 51.96 0.20 2.84
C LEU A 81 53.45 0.42 2.54
N GLN A 82 54.33 -0.10 3.40
CA GLN A 82 55.78 0.03 3.22
C GLN A 82 56.34 -0.81 2.06
N GLN A 83 55.58 -1.78 1.56
CA GLN A 83 56.00 -2.66 0.47
C GLN A 83 55.45 -2.22 -0.90
N LEU A 84 54.51 -1.28 -0.92
CA LEU A 84 53.94 -0.73 -2.15
C LEU A 84 54.90 0.26 -2.80
N THR A 85 54.98 0.20 -4.13
CA THR A 85 55.56 1.28 -4.93
C THR A 85 54.60 2.47 -5.01
N THR A 86 55.11 3.64 -5.42
CA THR A 86 54.29 4.85 -5.58
C THR A 86 53.13 4.66 -6.53
N ASP A 87 53.35 3.93 -7.63
CA ASP A 87 52.34 3.69 -8.66
C ASP A 87 51.25 2.75 -8.13
N GLU A 88 51.61 1.68 -7.42
CA GLU A 88 50.66 0.77 -6.79
C GLU A 88 49.84 1.45 -5.67
N LEU A 89 50.42 2.40 -4.95
CA LEU A 89 49.71 3.20 -3.96
C LEU A 89 48.68 4.12 -4.62
N ILE A 90 49.01 4.74 -5.76
CA ILE A 90 48.08 5.59 -6.51
C ILE A 90 46.90 4.75 -7.02
N ASP A 91 47.17 3.58 -7.61
CA ASP A 91 46.14 2.64 -8.06
C ASP A 91 45.22 2.22 -6.89
N TYR A 92 45.81 1.96 -5.72
CA TYR A 92 45.07 1.61 -4.51
C TYR A 92 44.15 2.74 -4.03
N VAL A 93 44.66 3.97 -3.97
CA VAL A 93 43.87 5.15 -3.58
C VAL A 93 42.75 5.41 -4.57
N MET A 94 43.00 5.28 -5.87
CA MET A 94 41.99 5.46 -6.92
C MET A 94 40.89 4.40 -6.83
N SER A 95 41.24 3.14 -6.55
CA SER A 95 40.27 2.08 -6.30
C SER A 95 39.39 2.37 -5.08
N LEU A 96 39.99 2.82 -3.97
CA LEU A 96 39.24 3.21 -2.76
C LEU A 96 38.31 4.40 -3.03
N MET A 97 38.75 5.39 -3.81
CA MET A 97 37.91 6.52 -4.19
C MET A 97 36.70 6.09 -5.01
N MET A 98 36.86 5.11 -5.90
CA MET A 98 35.75 4.54 -6.68
C MET A 98 34.78 3.77 -5.77
N GLU A 99 35.30 2.93 -4.88
CA GLU A 99 34.49 2.19 -3.90
C GLU A 99 33.72 3.13 -2.97
N LEU A 100 34.36 4.19 -2.46
CA LEU A 100 33.70 5.21 -1.64
C LEU A 100 32.60 5.93 -2.40
N LYS A 101 32.81 6.26 -3.69
CA LYS A 101 31.76 6.84 -4.54
C LYS A 101 30.59 5.87 -4.72
N GLN A 102 30.88 4.60 -4.95
CA GLN A 102 29.86 3.57 -5.11
C GLN A 102 29.06 3.34 -3.83
N ILE A 103 29.71 3.21 -2.69
CA ILE A 103 29.06 3.10 -1.38
C ILE A 103 28.22 4.34 -1.10
N LYS A 104 28.72 5.55 -1.40
CA LYS A 104 27.95 6.79 -1.23
C LYS A 104 26.68 6.79 -2.08
N SER A 105 26.75 6.35 -3.34
CA SER A 105 25.55 6.23 -4.18
C SER A 105 24.57 5.20 -3.64
N GLN A 106 25.05 4.07 -3.10
CA GLN A 106 24.20 3.05 -2.47
C GLN A 106 23.51 3.58 -1.21
N VAL A 107 24.22 4.33 -0.36
CA VAL A 107 23.63 4.95 0.83
C VAL A 107 22.51 5.92 0.45
N LEU A 108 22.72 6.79 -0.56
CA LEU A 108 21.69 7.70 -1.03
C LEU A 108 20.46 6.97 -1.58
N GLN A 109 20.68 5.86 -2.29
CA GLN A 109 19.59 5.03 -2.79
C GLN A 109 18.79 4.38 -1.64
N ILE A 110 19.48 3.83 -0.64
CA ILE A 110 18.85 3.25 0.56
C ILE A 110 18.06 4.32 1.33
N GLU A 111 18.60 5.54 1.46
CA GLU A 111 17.90 6.65 2.12
C GLU A 111 16.62 7.06 1.38
N ALA A 112 16.64 7.06 0.04
CA ALA A 112 15.44 7.30 -0.77
C ALA A 112 14.41 6.19 -0.57
N GLU A 113 14.82 4.93 -0.70
CA GLU A 113 13.93 3.77 -0.48
C GLU A 113 13.33 3.76 0.93
N ARG A 114 14.09 4.16 1.96
CA ARG A 114 13.60 4.28 3.34
C ARG A 114 12.52 5.35 3.47
N ASN A 115 12.66 6.47 2.77
CA ASN A 115 11.66 7.54 2.81
C ASN A 115 10.37 7.09 2.11
N ASP A 116 10.47 6.46 0.94
CA ASP A 116 9.33 5.91 0.20
C ASP A 116 8.57 4.86 1.05
N LEU A 117 9.31 3.96 1.71
CA LEU A 117 8.73 2.99 2.66
C LEU A 117 8.05 3.67 3.85
N GLY A 118 8.60 4.78 4.34
CA GLY A 118 7.99 5.59 5.41
C GLY A 118 6.65 6.18 4.99
N GLU A 119 6.55 6.72 3.77
CA GLU A 119 5.31 7.24 3.22
C GLU A 119 4.26 6.13 3.02
N GLN A 120 4.68 4.97 2.51
CA GLN A 120 3.81 3.79 2.39
C GLN A 120 3.28 3.32 3.74
N LEU A 121 4.13 3.30 4.78
CA LEU A 121 3.71 2.91 6.14
C LEU A 121 2.63 3.85 6.68
N MET A 122 2.81 5.17 6.53
CA MET A 122 1.82 6.16 6.97
C MET A 122 0.49 6.00 6.23
N SER A 123 0.54 5.72 4.92
CA SER A 123 -0.67 5.45 4.12
C SER A 123 -1.39 4.18 4.58
N VAL A 124 -0.65 3.10 4.86
CA VAL A 124 -1.24 1.86 5.39
C VAL A 124 -1.84 2.05 6.78
N GLN A 125 -1.20 2.83 7.65
CA GLN A 125 -1.76 3.17 8.96
C GLN A 125 -3.08 3.93 8.85
N GLN A 126 -3.16 4.93 7.97
CA GLN A 126 -4.41 5.64 7.71
C GLN A 126 -5.53 4.71 7.20
N MET A 127 -5.21 3.80 6.27
CA MET A 127 -6.18 2.82 5.78
C MET A 127 -6.65 1.86 6.88
N ALA A 128 -5.76 1.46 7.79
CA ALA A 128 -6.12 0.60 8.91
C ALA A 128 -7.08 1.31 9.89
N GLU A 129 -6.83 2.60 10.19
CA GLU A 129 -7.72 3.41 11.03
C GLU A 129 -9.11 3.56 10.40
N THR A 130 -9.20 3.82 9.08
CA THR A 130 -10.49 3.90 8.39
C THR A 130 -11.22 2.56 8.38
N CYS A 131 -10.49 1.44 8.26
CA CYS A 131 -11.10 0.11 8.26
C CYS A 131 -11.69 -0.26 9.64
N GLU A 132 -11.01 0.11 10.73
CA GLU A 132 -11.56 -0.06 12.09
C GLU A 132 -12.82 0.81 12.30
N GLN A 133 -12.85 2.04 11.79
CA GLN A 133 -14.06 2.89 11.85
C GLN A 133 -15.24 2.26 11.09
N GLU A 134 -15.02 1.77 9.87
CA GLU A 134 -16.07 1.10 9.08
C GLU A 134 -16.60 -0.17 9.77
N LYS A 135 -15.72 -0.91 10.44
CA LYS A 135 -16.09 -2.10 11.22
C LYS A 135 -16.97 -1.73 12.42
N GLU A 136 -16.67 -0.64 13.13
CA GLU A 136 -17.52 -0.14 14.21
C GLU A 136 -18.92 0.28 13.70
N GLU A 137 -18.98 0.97 12.54
CA GLU A 137 -20.25 1.34 11.91
C GLU A 137 -21.09 0.12 11.50
N LEU A 138 -20.45 -0.90 10.92
CA LEU A 138 -21.09 -2.16 10.56
C LEU A 138 -21.70 -2.86 11.78
N ILE A 139 -20.98 -2.88 12.91
CA ILE A 139 -21.50 -3.43 14.17
C ILE A 139 -22.74 -2.67 14.62
N LEU A 140 -22.74 -1.33 14.53
CA LEU A 140 -23.90 -0.52 14.90
C LEU A 140 -25.10 -0.77 13.97
N VAL A 141 -24.87 -0.93 12.66
CA VAL A 141 -25.93 -1.29 11.70
C VAL A 141 -26.48 -2.68 12.02
N GLN A 142 -25.63 -3.65 12.32
CA GLN A 142 -26.04 -5.01 12.68
C GLN A 142 -26.83 -5.05 13.99
N GLN A 143 -26.46 -4.24 14.99
CA GLN A 143 -27.24 -4.12 16.21
C GLN A 143 -28.62 -3.51 15.94
N ARG A 144 -28.70 -2.48 15.09
CA ARG A 144 -29.98 -1.87 14.69
C ARG A 144 -30.86 -2.85 13.93
N SER A 145 -30.30 -3.64 13.02
CA SER A 145 -31.06 -4.64 12.28
C SER A 145 -31.49 -5.83 13.16
N ALA A 146 -30.72 -6.18 14.19
CA ALA A 146 -31.11 -7.21 15.15
C ALA A 146 -32.33 -6.81 16.02
N VAL A 147 -32.54 -5.50 16.21
CA VAL A 147 -33.69 -4.94 16.95
C VAL A 147 -34.84 -4.55 16.01
N PHE A 148 -34.61 -4.61 14.70
CA PHE A 148 -35.63 -4.32 13.69
C PHE A 148 -36.55 -5.52 13.53
N ASP A 149 -37.82 -5.35 13.93
CA ASP A 149 -38.87 -6.33 13.72
C ASP A 149 -39.63 -5.99 12.41
N PRO A 150 -39.41 -6.74 11.31
CA PRO A 150 -40.06 -6.48 10.03
C PRO A 150 -41.59 -6.64 10.13
N ASP A 151 -42.07 -7.55 10.98
CA ASP A 151 -43.50 -7.82 11.12
C ASP A 151 -44.21 -6.63 11.78
N GLN A 152 -43.54 -5.96 12.74
CA GLN A 152 -44.06 -4.73 13.34
C GLN A 152 -44.14 -3.58 12.32
N MET A 153 -43.13 -3.44 11.45
CA MET A 153 -43.15 -2.40 10.41
C MET A 153 -44.26 -2.66 9.38
N ASP A 154 -44.44 -3.92 8.97
CA ASP A 154 -45.52 -4.29 8.06
C ASP A 154 -46.90 -4.07 8.69
N GLN A 155 -47.05 -4.37 9.98
CA GLN A 155 -48.27 -4.07 10.73
C GLN A 155 -48.55 -2.56 10.79
N ASP A 156 -47.54 -1.73 11.11
CA ASP A 156 -47.67 -0.28 11.12
C ASP A 156 -48.06 0.26 9.72
N MET A 157 -47.48 -0.32 8.66
CA MET A 157 -47.81 0.03 7.27
C MET A 157 -49.25 -0.35 6.91
N ILE A 158 -49.76 -1.48 7.38
CA ILE A 158 -51.16 -1.88 7.21
C ILE A 158 -52.09 -0.92 7.96
N ASP A 159 -51.76 -0.59 9.21
CA ASP A 159 -52.56 0.31 10.05
C ASP A 159 -52.63 1.73 9.47
N LEU A 160 -51.51 2.25 8.95
CA LEU A 160 -51.47 3.52 8.25
C LEU A 160 -52.32 3.51 6.97
N ARG A 161 -52.29 2.41 6.19
CA ARG A 161 -53.15 2.26 5.00
C ARG A 161 -54.63 2.25 5.37
N ASN A 162 -55.01 1.52 6.41
CA ASN A 162 -56.38 1.45 6.90
C ASN A 162 -56.87 2.82 7.40
N LEU A 163 -56.02 3.54 8.14
CA LEU A 163 -56.31 4.90 8.60
C LEU A 163 -56.53 5.85 7.41
N LEU A 164 -55.68 5.77 6.39
CA LEU A 164 -55.78 6.59 5.19
C LEU A 164 -57.07 6.32 4.42
N LEU A 165 -57.47 5.05 4.28
CA LEU A 165 -58.76 4.67 3.70
C LEU A 165 -59.94 5.25 4.50
N ALA A 166 -59.93 5.10 5.81
CA ALA A 166 -60.99 5.63 6.68
C ALA A 166 -61.09 7.17 6.61
N LEU A 167 -59.97 7.87 6.51
CA LEU A 167 -59.94 9.32 6.33
C LEU A 167 -60.50 9.74 4.96
N LYS A 168 -60.19 8.97 3.92
CA LYS A 168 -60.74 9.19 2.58
C LYS A 168 -62.26 9.01 2.55
N GLU A 169 -62.77 7.93 3.13
CA GLU A 169 -64.21 7.69 3.23
C GLU A 169 -64.93 8.81 4.00
N LYS A 170 -64.31 9.33 5.07
CA LYS A 170 -64.84 10.49 5.80
C LYS A 170 -64.86 11.75 4.94
N ALA A 171 -63.80 12.02 4.18
CA ALA A 171 -63.73 13.16 3.27
C ALA A 171 -64.82 13.07 2.19
N ASP A 172 -64.98 11.91 1.56
CA ASP A 172 -66.03 11.68 0.55
C ASP A 172 -67.44 11.90 1.15
N ARG A 173 -67.65 11.49 2.40
CA ARG A 173 -68.91 11.75 3.13
C ARG A 173 -69.15 13.24 3.37
N TYR A 174 -68.11 14.00 3.74
CA TYR A 174 -68.23 15.45 3.91
C TYR A 174 -68.58 16.15 2.60
N ASP A 175 -68.02 15.70 1.47
CA ASP A 175 -68.37 16.24 0.14
C ASP A 175 -69.84 15.96 -0.22
N CYS A 176 -70.37 14.77 0.12
CA CYS A 176 -71.80 14.46 -0.03
C CYS A 176 -72.67 15.38 0.83
N LEU A 177 -72.34 15.55 2.11
CA LEU A 177 -73.08 16.42 3.03
C LEU A 177 -73.01 17.90 2.63
N GLU A 178 -71.91 18.35 2.03
CA GLU A 178 -71.77 19.70 1.52
C GLU A 178 -72.73 19.94 0.33
N LYS A 179 -72.83 18.97 -0.59
CA LYS A 179 -73.77 19.00 -1.72
C LYS A 179 -75.22 19.02 -1.25
N GLU A 180 -75.57 18.19 -0.26
CA GLU A 180 -76.90 18.18 0.34
C GLU A 180 -77.24 19.52 1.01
N ASN A 181 -76.31 20.09 1.78
CA ASN A 181 -76.49 21.41 2.38
C ASN A 181 -76.70 22.51 1.33
N LYS A 182 -75.93 22.49 0.23
CA LYS A 182 -76.12 23.42 -0.89
C LYS A 182 -77.52 23.28 -1.50
N CYS A 183 -78.00 22.06 -1.71
CA CYS A 183 -79.36 21.80 -2.22
C CYS A 183 -80.45 22.30 -1.25
N LEU A 184 -80.29 22.05 0.05
CA LEU A 184 -81.22 22.51 1.07
C LEU A 184 -81.28 24.04 1.16
N LYS A 185 -80.13 24.72 1.08
CA LYS A 185 -80.08 26.19 1.03
C LYS A 185 -80.84 26.76 -0.16
N LEU A 186 -80.61 26.21 -1.37
CA LEU A 186 -81.34 26.63 -2.57
C LEU A 186 -82.87 26.45 -2.41
N LYS A 187 -83.32 25.31 -1.87
CA LYS A 187 -84.75 25.08 -1.58
C LYS A 187 -85.32 26.09 -0.58
N LEU A 188 -84.53 26.46 0.43
CA LEU A 188 -84.93 27.40 1.47
C LEU A 188 -85.04 28.83 0.90
N ASP A 189 -84.07 29.23 0.07
CA ASP A 189 -84.09 30.52 -0.65
C ASP A 189 -85.30 30.61 -1.60
N GLU A 190 -85.62 29.54 -2.32
CA GLU A 190 -86.83 29.47 -3.17
C GLU A 190 -88.13 29.59 -2.35
N PHE A 191 -88.18 28.98 -1.17
CA PHE A 191 -89.35 29.03 -0.29
C PHE A 191 -89.52 30.40 0.36
N CYS A 192 -88.42 31.05 0.76
CA CYS A 192 -88.41 32.40 1.32
C CYS A 192 -88.70 33.46 0.25
N GLY A 193 -88.15 33.33 -0.97
CA GLY A 193 -88.39 34.25 -2.09
C GLY A 193 -89.84 34.23 -2.62
N LYS A 194 -90.58 33.12 -2.42
CA LYS A 194 -92.00 33.01 -2.80
C LYS A 194 -92.97 33.57 -1.74
N ASN A 195 -92.52 33.81 -0.51
CA ASN A 195 -93.35 34.26 0.61
C ASN A 195 -93.17 35.75 0.98
N THR A 196 -92.36 36.51 0.25
CA THR A 196 -92.14 37.96 0.49
C THR A 196 -93.17 38.87 -0.19
N ILE A 197 -94.15 38.32 -0.92
CA ILE A 197 -95.36 39.07 -1.29
C ILE A 197 -96.41 38.88 -0.20
N LYS A 198 -96.51 39.89 0.68
CA LYS A 198 -97.51 40.09 1.74
C LYS A 198 -97.41 39.16 2.96
N ARG A 199 -96.55 39.53 3.92
CA ARG A 199 -96.91 39.44 5.35
C ARG A 199 -96.39 40.67 6.09
N ASN A 200 -97.25 41.68 6.20
CA ASN A 200 -97.33 42.49 7.41
C ASN A 200 -97.81 41.56 8.53
N ALA A 201 -96.90 41.08 9.35
CA ALA A 201 -97.24 40.46 10.63
C ALA A 201 -96.00 40.57 11.52
N SER A 202 -96.13 41.44 12.52
CA SER A 202 -95.33 41.46 13.74
C SER A 202 -95.08 40.02 14.21
N PHE A 203 -93.84 39.56 14.11
CA PHE A 203 -93.44 38.29 14.66
C PHE A 203 -92.96 38.53 16.10
N ASP A 204 -93.71 37.91 17.00
CA ASP A 204 -93.55 37.90 18.44
C ASP A 204 -92.20 37.25 18.81
N GLU A 205 -91.34 38.02 19.47
CA GLU A 205 -89.96 37.68 19.86
C GLU A 205 -89.93 36.82 21.15
N GLY A 206 -90.98 36.02 21.39
CA GLY A 206 -91.30 35.44 22.70
C GLY A 206 -91.42 33.92 22.78
N ALA A 207 -91.18 33.16 21.71
CA ALA A 207 -91.41 31.72 21.70
C ALA A 207 -90.32 30.91 20.96
N CYS A 208 -89.06 31.10 21.35
CA CYS A 208 -87.97 30.16 21.06
C CYS A 208 -87.44 29.56 22.37
N GLY A 209 -88.32 28.89 23.12
CA GLY A 209 -87.93 28.04 24.24
C GLY A 209 -87.22 26.79 23.75
N ASP A 210 -86.00 26.60 24.23
CA ASP A 210 -85.22 25.35 24.30
C ASP A 210 -84.65 24.69 23.02
N SER A 211 -85.05 25.05 21.80
CA SER A 211 -84.51 24.40 20.58
C SER A 211 -83.27 25.09 19.96
N VAL A 212 -83.11 26.40 20.15
CA VAL A 212 -81.96 27.19 19.65
C VAL A 212 -80.65 26.92 20.41
N PRO A 213 -80.62 26.71 21.75
CA PRO A 213 -79.41 26.38 22.48
C PRO A 213 -78.76 25.07 22.01
N LEU A 214 -79.58 24.04 21.74
CA LEU A 214 -79.14 22.72 21.28
C LEU A 214 -78.46 22.77 19.90
N ALA A 215 -78.98 23.56 18.97
CA ALA A 215 -78.37 23.75 17.65
C ALA A 215 -77.03 24.51 17.75
N CYS A 216 -76.95 25.51 18.63
CA CYS A 216 -75.73 26.27 18.87
C CYS A 216 -74.64 25.40 19.50
N GLU A 217 -74.97 24.56 20.48
CA GLU A 217 -74.02 23.62 21.09
C GLU A 217 -73.53 22.56 20.11
N LYS A 218 -74.41 22.07 19.22
CA LYS A 218 -74.01 21.14 18.15
C LYS A 218 -73.01 21.78 17.19
N LEU A 219 -73.26 23.00 16.72
CA LEU A 219 -72.33 23.75 15.87
C LEU A 219 -71.00 24.04 16.57
N LYS A 220 -71.01 24.38 17.86
CA LYS A 220 -69.78 24.55 18.65
C LYS A 220 -69.00 23.24 18.79
N ALA A 221 -69.68 22.09 18.91
CA ALA A 221 -69.03 20.79 18.95
C ALA A 221 -68.40 20.42 17.60
N GLU A 222 -69.11 20.63 16.50
CA GLU A 222 -68.59 20.42 15.13
C GLU A 222 -67.38 21.33 14.85
N LEU A 223 -67.44 22.62 15.23
CA LEU A 223 -66.33 23.55 15.07
C LEU A 223 -65.10 23.16 15.92
N ARG A 224 -65.31 22.61 17.12
CA ARG A 224 -64.22 22.02 17.92
C ARG A 224 -63.61 20.80 17.24
N HIS A 225 -64.44 19.93 16.67
CA HIS A 225 -63.98 18.76 15.94
C HIS A 225 -63.14 19.14 14.70
N TYR A 226 -63.59 20.12 13.91
CA TYR A 226 -62.83 20.62 12.77
C TYR A 226 -61.51 21.27 13.18
N LYS A 227 -61.48 22.04 14.27
CA LYS A 227 -60.24 22.62 14.81
C LYS A 227 -59.26 21.54 15.24
N GLN A 228 -59.74 20.50 15.93
CA GLN A 228 -58.91 19.38 16.34
C GLN A 228 -58.35 18.63 15.12
N SER A 229 -59.20 18.29 14.15
CA SER A 229 -58.78 17.62 12.91
C SER A 229 -57.77 18.45 12.12
N TYR A 230 -57.94 19.78 12.07
CA TYR A 230 -56.98 20.67 11.43
C TYR A 230 -55.61 20.65 12.10
N GLU A 231 -55.56 20.69 13.44
CA GLU A 231 -54.31 20.61 14.18
C GLU A 231 -53.63 19.24 14.04
N GLU A 232 -54.42 18.15 14.03
CA GLU A 232 -53.92 16.79 13.74
C GLU A 232 -53.28 16.73 12.34
N MET A 233 -53.94 17.24 11.31
CA MET A 233 -53.40 17.31 9.95
C MET A 233 -52.14 18.17 9.86
N LYS A 234 -52.06 19.26 10.65
CA LYS A 234 -50.87 20.12 10.71
C LYS A 234 -49.68 19.44 11.39
N VAL A 235 -49.93 18.56 12.36
CA VAL A 235 -48.89 17.71 12.96
C VAL A 235 -48.45 16.63 11.98
N GLN A 236 -49.39 15.92 11.33
CA GLN A 236 -49.08 14.92 10.31
C GLN A 236 -48.26 15.50 9.15
N LYS A 237 -48.62 16.69 8.66
CA LYS A 237 -47.85 17.39 7.62
C LYS A 237 -46.41 17.64 8.06
N ARG A 238 -46.18 18.06 9.32
CA ARG A 238 -44.83 18.28 9.85
C ARG A 238 -44.04 16.98 9.96
N ALA A 239 -44.65 15.92 10.49
CA ALA A 239 -44.02 14.61 10.58
C ALA A 239 -43.62 14.06 9.19
N LEU A 240 -44.48 14.19 8.18
CA LEU A 240 -44.17 13.78 6.81
C LEU A 240 -43.04 14.61 6.18
N MET A 241 -42.99 15.92 6.45
CA MET A 241 -41.89 16.77 6.00
C MET A 241 -40.54 16.36 6.63
N GLU A 242 -40.54 16.04 7.92
CA GLU A 242 -39.35 15.55 8.63
C GLU A 242 -38.91 14.19 8.09
N GLN A 243 -39.85 13.26 7.87
CA GLN A 243 -39.56 11.97 7.24
C GLN A 243 -38.95 12.14 5.84
N LEU A 244 -39.52 13.02 5.02
CA LEU A 244 -39.00 13.31 3.68
C LEU A 244 -37.58 13.90 3.74
N GLN A 245 -37.31 14.78 4.70
CA GLN A 245 -35.97 15.33 4.91
C GLN A 245 -34.98 14.24 5.35
N MET A 246 -35.39 13.35 6.26
CA MET A 246 -34.56 12.23 6.71
C MET A 246 -34.27 11.25 5.58
N THR A 247 -35.25 10.95 4.71
CA THR A 247 -35.04 10.11 3.54
C THR A 247 -34.05 10.72 2.57
N LYS A 248 -34.17 12.02 2.27
CA LYS A 248 -33.18 12.73 1.42
C LYS A 248 -31.76 12.65 1.98
N LEU A 249 -31.60 12.84 3.29
CA LEU A 249 -30.28 12.70 3.93
C LEU A 249 -29.73 11.27 3.83
N ARG A 250 -30.60 10.26 3.95
CA ARG A 250 -30.20 8.85 3.76
C ARG A 250 -29.80 8.57 2.31
N GLU A 251 -30.53 9.11 1.34
CA GLU A 251 -30.20 8.99 -0.09
C GLU A 251 -28.85 9.64 -0.41
N CYS A 252 -28.56 10.84 0.11
CA CYS A 252 -27.25 11.48 -0.05
C CYS A 252 -26.12 10.61 0.51
N ARG A 253 -26.28 10.10 1.74
CA ARG A 253 -25.27 9.21 2.36
C ARG A 253 -25.09 7.91 1.59
N TYR A 254 -26.19 7.31 1.12
CA TYR A 254 -26.12 6.11 0.29
C TYR A 254 -25.34 6.37 -1.00
N TRP A 255 -25.58 7.51 -1.65
CA TRP A 255 -24.88 7.89 -2.87
C TRP A 255 -23.38 8.13 -2.62
N GLU A 256 -23.01 8.79 -1.53
CA GLU A 256 -21.61 8.97 -1.13
C GLU A 256 -20.89 7.63 -0.90
N ILE A 257 -21.52 6.71 -0.17
CA ILE A 257 -20.97 5.36 0.07
C ILE A 257 -20.82 4.60 -1.24
N ARG A 258 -21.83 4.66 -2.11
CA ARG A 258 -21.80 4.02 -3.44
C ARG A 258 -20.65 4.54 -4.30
N ASN A 259 -20.38 5.84 -4.27
CA ASN A 259 -19.25 6.41 -5.01
C ASN A 259 -17.90 5.98 -4.44
N ARG A 260 -17.74 5.97 -3.12
CA ARG A 260 -16.52 5.46 -2.47
C ARG A 260 -16.26 4.00 -2.83
N LEU A 261 -17.31 3.18 -2.85
CA LEU A 261 -17.20 1.78 -3.27
C LEU A 261 -16.70 1.67 -4.72
N ALA A 262 -17.25 2.47 -5.64
CA ALA A 262 -16.82 2.47 -7.04
C ALA A 262 -15.35 2.92 -7.21
N GLU A 263 -14.90 3.91 -6.43
CA GLU A 263 -13.50 4.35 -6.42
C GLU A 263 -12.57 3.24 -5.92
N GLU A 264 -12.93 2.54 -4.84
CA GLU A 264 -12.16 1.43 -4.30
C GLU A 264 -12.12 0.23 -5.25
N GLU A 265 -13.24 -0.09 -5.93
CA GLU A 265 -13.27 -1.11 -6.98
C GLU A 265 -12.33 -0.77 -8.14
N CYS A 266 -12.30 0.51 -8.56
CA CYS A 266 -11.38 0.97 -9.60
C CYS A 266 -9.92 0.86 -9.16
N LYS A 267 -9.58 1.28 -7.92
CA LYS A 267 -8.23 1.14 -7.36
C LYS A 267 -7.80 -0.33 -7.30
N ARG A 268 -8.68 -1.22 -6.84
CA ARG A 268 -8.43 -2.66 -6.80
C ARG A 268 -8.16 -3.22 -8.20
N ALA A 269 -8.93 -2.81 -9.21
CA ALA A 269 -8.69 -3.22 -10.59
C ALA A 269 -7.31 -2.75 -11.10
N CYS A 270 -6.91 -1.50 -10.82
CA CYS A 270 -5.58 -0.99 -11.18
C CYS A 270 -4.44 -1.77 -10.50
N LEU A 271 -4.58 -2.05 -9.20
CA LEU A 271 -3.60 -2.83 -8.44
C LEU A 271 -3.52 -4.27 -8.94
N GLN A 272 -4.66 -4.89 -9.29
CA GLN A 272 -4.69 -6.24 -9.86
C GLN A 272 -3.92 -6.30 -11.17
N THR A 273 -4.15 -5.36 -12.09
CA THR A 273 -3.39 -5.26 -13.35
C THR A 273 -1.89 -5.11 -13.08
N ARG A 274 -1.50 -4.30 -12.09
CA ARG A 274 -0.09 -4.12 -11.74
C ARG A 274 0.54 -5.39 -11.16
N ILE A 275 -0.20 -6.16 -10.37
CA ILE A 275 0.25 -7.47 -9.87
C ILE A 275 0.46 -8.42 -11.04
N ASP A 276 -0.49 -8.47 -11.98
CA ASP A 276 -0.41 -9.33 -13.15
C ASP A 276 0.82 -8.98 -14.01
N ASP A 277 1.11 -7.69 -14.22
CA ASP A 277 2.32 -7.23 -14.92
C ASP A 277 3.61 -7.67 -14.22
N LEU A 278 3.68 -7.52 -12.88
CA LEU A 278 4.85 -7.93 -12.10
C LEU A 278 5.06 -9.45 -12.12
N LEU A 279 3.98 -10.23 -12.16
CA LEU A 279 4.06 -11.68 -12.32
C LEU A 279 4.63 -12.05 -13.70
N ILE A 280 4.19 -11.37 -14.76
CA ILE A 280 4.75 -11.54 -16.12
C ILE A 280 6.24 -11.19 -16.15
N GLU A 281 6.63 -10.05 -15.57
CA GLU A 281 8.04 -9.63 -15.48
C GLU A 281 8.89 -10.67 -14.74
N ARG A 282 8.39 -11.17 -13.61
CA ARG A 282 9.07 -12.20 -12.81
C ARG A 282 9.26 -13.48 -13.60
N ASP A 283 8.25 -13.91 -14.36
CA ASP A 283 8.33 -15.13 -15.16
C ASP A 283 9.29 -14.98 -16.36
N CYS A 284 9.32 -13.80 -17.00
CA CYS A 284 10.34 -13.46 -18.00
C CYS A 284 11.76 -13.55 -17.42
N GLN A 285 11.99 -12.97 -16.24
CA GLN A 285 13.29 -13.03 -15.56
C GLN A 285 13.68 -14.46 -15.21
N ALA A 286 12.73 -15.28 -14.75
CA ALA A 286 12.97 -16.69 -14.45
C ALA A 286 13.41 -17.47 -15.70
N LEU A 287 12.75 -17.23 -16.85
CA LEU A 287 13.13 -17.84 -18.12
C LEU A 287 14.55 -17.41 -18.56
N ASP A 288 14.89 -16.14 -18.43
CA ASP A 288 16.23 -15.65 -18.78
C ASP A 288 17.33 -16.21 -17.88
N LEU A 289 17.04 -16.41 -16.58
CA LEU A 289 17.96 -17.10 -15.67
C LEU A 289 18.17 -18.56 -16.09
N THR A 290 17.09 -19.29 -16.40
CA THR A 290 17.22 -20.68 -16.87
C THR A 290 18.04 -20.78 -18.15
N ARG A 291 17.85 -19.87 -19.11
CA ARG A 291 18.67 -19.81 -20.35
C ARG A 291 20.15 -19.55 -20.05
N LYS A 292 20.45 -18.65 -19.11
CA LYS A 292 21.83 -18.37 -18.68
C LYS A 292 22.46 -19.58 -17.99
N GLU A 293 21.72 -20.26 -17.12
CA GLU A 293 22.18 -21.50 -16.47
C GLU A 293 22.49 -22.62 -17.48
N GLU A 294 21.62 -22.79 -18.48
CA GLU A 294 21.84 -23.73 -19.59
C GLU A 294 23.10 -23.37 -20.40
N TYR A 295 23.29 -22.08 -20.71
CA TYR A 295 24.47 -21.60 -21.41
C TYR A 295 25.77 -21.82 -20.62
N ILE A 296 25.77 -21.50 -19.32
CA ILE A 296 26.91 -21.75 -18.42
C ILE A 296 27.21 -23.25 -18.37
N SER A 297 26.18 -24.10 -18.25
CA SER A 297 26.32 -25.55 -18.25
C SER A 297 26.96 -26.07 -19.55
N LEU A 298 26.58 -25.51 -20.70
CA LEU A 298 27.19 -25.79 -22.01
C LEU A 298 28.67 -25.39 -22.07
N CYS A 299 29.00 -24.20 -21.58
CA CYS A 299 30.39 -23.72 -21.50
C CYS A 299 31.25 -24.61 -20.59
N ASN A 300 30.74 -24.98 -19.42
CA ASN A 300 31.44 -25.85 -18.48
C ASN A 300 31.73 -27.23 -19.10
N ARG A 301 30.76 -27.84 -19.80
CA ARG A 301 30.98 -29.11 -20.52
C ARG A 301 32.07 -29.00 -21.59
N ARG A 302 32.16 -27.87 -22.30
CA ARG A 302 33.22 -27.64 -23.29
C ARG A 302 34.59 -27.53 -22.64
N LEU A 303 34.69 -26.85 -21.50
CA LEU A 303 35.93 -26.71 -20.74
C LEU A 303 36.42 -28.07 -20.21
N GLU A 304 35.52 -28.89 -19.65
CA GLU A 304 35.84 -30.25 -19.20
C GLU A 304 36.41 -31.12 -20.34
N HIS A 305 35.88 -30.98 -21.56
CA HIS A 305 36.40 -31.69 -22.72
C HIS A 305 37.82 -31.25 -23.13
N VAL A 306 38.16 -29.97 -22.97
CA VAL A 306 39.51 -29.44 -23.27
C VAL A 306 40.53 -29.85 -22.21
N GLU A 307 40.15 -29.87 -20.93
CA GLU A 307 41.01 -30.34 -19.84
C GLU A 307 41.20 -31.87 -19.86
N SER A 308 40.30 -32.60 -20.52
CA SER A 308 40.42 -34.05 -20.75
C SER A 308 41.31 -34.47 -21.94
N GLY A 309 42.19 -33.59 -22.43
CA GLY A 309 43.19 -33.89 -23.48
C GLY A 309 43.89 -35.25 -23.26
N PRO A 310 44.33 -35.93 -24.33
CA PRO A 310 44.45 -37.39 -24.41
C PRO A 310 45.36 -37.92 -23.31
N LYS A 311 44.76 -38.37 -22.21
CA LYS A 311 45.46 -39.15 -21.19
C LYS A 311 45.87 -40.45 -21.86
N ARG A 312 47.19 -40.62 -22.03
CA ARG A 312 47.81 -41.92 -22.33
C ARG A 312 47.17 -43.00 -21.46
N PRO A 313 46.84 -44.18 -22.02
CA PRO A 313 46.16 -45.23 -21.28
C PRO A 313 47.12 -45.79 -20.23
N SER A 314 46.93 -45.35 -18.98
CA SER A 314 47.45 -46.05 -17.81
C SER A 314 46.38 -47.03 -17.37
N SER A 315 46.73 -48.31 -17.49
CA SER A 315 45.93 -49.46 -17.11
C SER A 315 45.55 -49.46 -15.63
N ALA A 316 44.28 -49.84 -15.43
CA ALA A 316 43.75 -50.69 -14.35
C ALA A 316 42.87 -50.02 -13.28
N PRO A 317 41.84 -50.76 -12.79
CA PRO A 317 40.59 -50.19 -12.32
C PRO A 317 40.36 -50.44 -10.82
N THR A 318 39.61 -49.58 -10.13
CA THR A 318 38.79 -50.03 -9.01
C THR A 318 37.66 -49.04 -8.73
N GLY A 319 36.48 -49.58 -8.42
CA GLY A 319 35.21 -48.85 -8.45
C GLY A 319 35.02 -47.85 -7.32
N GLN A 320 34.02 -46.98 -7.48
CA GLN A 320 32.76 -47.10 -6.72
C GLN A 320 31.76 -46.01 -7.14
N ARG A 321 30.61 -46.52 -7.59
CA ARG A 321 29.22 -46.04 -7.49
C ARG A 321 28.94 -44.55 -7.19
N THR A 322 28.29 -43.98 -8.21
CA THR A 322 27.24 -42.96 -8.24
C THR A 322 26.30 -42.88 -7.02
N ILE A 323 26.08 -41.66 -6.53
CA ILE A 323 24.85 -41.25 -5.85
C ILE A 323 24.21 -40.13 -6.66
N GLN A 324 23.08 -40.45 -7.28
CA GLN A 324 22.12 -39.51 -7.86
C GLN A 324 21.51 -38.64 -6.76
N ARG A 325 21.42 -37.33 -6.99
CA ARG A 325 20.38 -36.49 -6.38
C ARG A 325 19.66 -35.71 -7.50
N GLN A 326 18.59 -36.33 -7.99
CA GLN A 326 17.51 -35.63 -8.66
C GLN A 326 16.53 -35.16 -7.59
N SER A 327 16.15 -33.88 -7.60
CA SER A 327 14.86 -33.45 -7.04
C SER A 327 14.26 -32.34 -7.91
N LEU A 328 13.62 -32.77 -8.99
CA LEU A 328 12.61 -31.98 -9.68
C LEU A 328 11.33 -32.02 -8.83
N ARG A 329 10.94 -30.91 -8.22
CA ARG A 329 9.57 -30.70 -7.74
C ARG A 329 8.80 -29.93 -8.81
N ARG A 330 8.11 -30.67 -9.67
CA ARG A 330 6.95 -30.17 -10.41
C ARG A 330 5.75 -30.21 -9.46
N VAL A 331 5.19 -29.04 -9.13
CA VAL A 331 3.81 -28.97 -8.62
C VAL A 331 2.93 -28.66 -9.83
N SER A 332 2.31 -29.71 -10.34
CA SER A 332 1.16 -29.63 -11.22
C SER A 332 -0.09 -29.60 -10.35
N ARG A 333 -0.90 -28.55 -10.46
CA ARG A 333 -2.33 -28.62 -10.17
C ARG A 333 -3.10 -27.93 -11.28
N ARG A 334 -3.69 -28.77 -12.12
CA ARG A 334 -4.78 -28.48 -13.04
C ARG A 334 -5.97 -29.27 -12.51
N SER A 335 -7.07 -28.61 -12.14
CA SER A 335 -8.44 -29.17 -12.19
C SER A 335 -9.43 -28.07 -11.80
N THR A 336 -10.16 -27.48 -12.76
CA THR A 336 -11.54 -27.84 -13.21
C THR A 336 -12.63 -27.12 -12.42
N LEU A 337 -13.24 -26.12 -13.06
CA LEU A 337 -14.65 -25.74 -13.04
C LEU A 337 -14.85 -24.90 -14.32
N GLN A 338 -14.92 -25.52 -15.50
CA GLN A 338 -16.14 -25.92 -16.22
C GLN A 338 -17.32 -24.93 -16.10
N GLU A 339 -17.38 -24.07 -17.13
CA GLU A 339 -18.52 -23.74 -18.00
C GLU A 339 -19.94 -23.62 -17.40
N GLY A 340 -20.52 -22.45 -17.65
CA GLY A 340 -21.94 -22.29 -17.92
C GLY A 340 -22.28 -20.86 -18.35
N PRO A 341 -22.40 -20.57 -19.66
CA PRO A 341 -23.01 -19.34 -20.14
C PRO A 341 -24.51 -19.55 -20.35
N SER A 342 -25.35 -18.65 -19.84
CA SER A 342 -26.74 -18.54 -20.30
C SER A 342 -27.35 -17.16 -20.01
N ARG A 343 -27.47 -16.40 -21.10
CA ARG A 343 -28.67 -15.70 -21.58
C ARG A 343 -29.28 -14.54 -20.77
N ASN A 344 -29.33 -13.43 -21.52
CA ASN A 344 -30.50 -12.57 -21.79
C ASN A 344 -30.96 -11.60 -20.70
N GLY A 345 -30.93 -10.32 -21.06
CA GLY A 345 -31.60 -9.25 -20.33
C GLY A 345 -31.29 -7.88 -20.91
N SER A 346 -31.50 -7.69 -22.21
CA SER A 346 -31.73 -6.37 -22.78
C SER A 346 -32.92 -5.74 -22.08
N PHE A 347 -32.72 -4.60 -21.41
CA PHE A 347 -33.80 -3.70 -21.05
C PHE A 347 -33.40 -2.30 -21.48
N GLU A 348 -33.84 -1.96 -22.69
CA GLU A 348 -34.24 -0.59 -23.01
C GLU A 348 -35.38 -0.25 -22.05
N GLU A 349 -35.28 0.86 -21.33
CA GLU A 349 -36.48 1.65 -21.09
C GLU A 349 -36.11 3.12 -20.99
N SER A 350 -36.74 3.86 -21.89
CA SER A 350 -36.79 5.30 -21.96
C SER A 350 -37.50 5.84 -20.73
N PHE A 351 -36.95 6.87 -20.09
CA PHE A 351 -37.66 8.07 -19.60
C PHE A 351 -36.64 9.18 -19.31
#